data_AF-A0A0D7DW67-F1
#
_entry.id   AF-A0A0D7DW67-F1
#
_cell.length_a   1.000
_cell.length_b   1.000
_cell.length_c   1.000
_cell.angle_alpha   90.00
_cell.angle_beta   90.00
_cell.angle_gamma   90.00
#
_symmetry.space_group_name_H-M   'P 1'
#
loop_
_entity.id
_entity.type
_entity.pdbx_description
1 polymer ?
#
loop_
_entity_poly.entity_id
_entity_poly.type
_entity_poly.pdbx_seq_one_letter_code
_entity_poly.pdbx_strand_id
1 'polypeptide(L)'
;MRALAADTARALQAPLDDLGINWSIGLRTGDTSSSERARQGRRLPSALVTTPESLTLLLTRADARQAFAGLRMLVVDEWHELLGNKRGVQLQLALARLRQWMPELIVWGLSATLGNQPHALEVLLHPGRGKLVQGRVDKDLRVDTLLPPSIERFPWAGHLGLRMLPQVVEQIDSAATTLVFTNTRSQSEIWYQAILGARPDWAGLIALHHGSLAREVRDWVELGLKQGALKAVVCTSSLDLGVDFLPVERVLQIGSPKGVARLMQRAGRSGHAPGRTSRVTLVPTHSVEVVEAAAAQVAIAERRIEARSAPHRPLDVLVQHLVSMALGGGFRPEELFDEVRQAWSYRDLTDDHWQWALAFVRHGGHSLTAYPDYQRVEPDDTGLWKVPSRRVALRHRMSIGTIVSDASLTVKFWAKGGSGRSLGTIEEGFIARLRPGDNFLFGGRLLELVRVENMTAYVSRATGKKAAVPRWNGGR
;
A
#
# COMPACT_ATOMS: atom_id res chain seq x y z
N MET A 1 -2.47 -3.39 2.32
CA MET A 1 -1.21 -4.11 2.60
C MET A 1 -0.88 -4.25 4.09
N ARG A 2 -0.97 -3.22 4.94
CA ARG A 2 -0.74 -3.43 6.39
C ARG A 2 -1.87 -4.21 7.09
N ALA A 3 -3.13 -3.93 6.73
CA ALA A 3 -4.29 -4.71 7.17
C ALA A 3 -4.18 -6.18 6.73
N LEU A 4 -3.82 -6.40 5.45
CA LEU A 4 -3.48 -7.73 4.92
C LEU A 4 -2.47 -8.47 5.80
N ALA A 5 -1.38 -7.83 6.23
CA ALA A 5 -0.38 -8.51 7.06
C ALA A 5 -0.98 -9.05 8.39
N ALA A 6 -1.82 -8.26 9.06
CA ALA A 6 -2.49 -8.70 10.29
C ALA A 6 -3.49 -9.82 10.03
N ASP A 7 -4.21 -9.77 8.91
CA ASP A 7 -5.14 -10.80 8.49
C ASP A 7 -4.47 -12.10 8.10
N THR A 8 -3.39 -12.03 7.33
CA THR A 8 -2.54 -13.20 7.01
C THR A 8 -2.03 -13.85 8.28
N ALA A 9 -1.56 -13.07 9.28
CA ALA A 9 -1.11 -13.65 10.54
C ALA A 9 -2.23 -14.37 11.30
N ARG A 10 -3.45 -13.80 11.32
CA ARG A 10 -4.62 -14.49 11.92
C ARG A 10 -5.01 -15.75 11.16
N ALA A 11 -5.06 -15.67 9.83
CA ALA A 11 -5.39 -16.80 8.97
C ALA A 11 -4.36 -17.93 9.05
N LEU A 12 -3.09 -17.61 9.29
CA LEU A 12 -2.04 -18.58 9.55
C LEU A 12 -2.14 -19.16 10.96
N GLN A 13 -2.58 -18.39 11.97
CA GLN A 13 -2.66 -18.85 13.36
C GLN A 13 -3.77 -19.88 13.56
N ALA A 14 -4.95 -19.66 12.98
CA ALA A 14 -6.11 -20.54 13.15
C ALA A 14 -5.82 -22.03 12.90
N PRO A 15 -5.26 -22.46 11.74
CA PRO A 15 -4.96 -23.87 11.52
C PRO A 15 -3.81 -24.40 12.40
N LEU A 16 -2.91 -23.55 12.90
CA LEU A 16 -1.86 -23.99 13.83
C LEU A 16 -2.45 -24.34 15.19
N ASP A 17 -3.40 -23.53 15.67
CA ASP A 17 -4.10 -23.77 16.93
C ASP A 17 -4.95 -25.04 16.81
N ASP A 18 -5.69 -25.22 15.71
CA ASP A 18 -6.51 -26.41 15.45
C ASP A 18 -5.68 -27.70 15.36
N LEU A 19 -4.48 -27.62 14.77
CA LEU A 19 -3.57 -28.75 14.59
C LEU A 19 -2.58 -28.95 15.76
N GLY A 20 -2.58 -28.07 16.76
CA GLY A 20 -1.62 -28.10 17.88
C GLY A 20 -0.16 -27.91 17.46
N ILE A 21 0.11 -27.19 16.37
CA ILE A 21 1.46 -26.94 15.86
C ILE A 21 2.05 -25.73 16.57
N ASN A 22 3.13 -25.93 17.33
CA ASN A 22 3.82 -24.90 18.11
C ASN A 22 4.72 -23.99 17.25
N TRP A 23 4.16 -23.38 16.21
CA TRP A 23 4.84 -22.35 15.42
C TRP A 23 4.54 -20.96 15.97
N SER A 24 5.58 -20.13 16.06
CA SER A 24 5.38 -18.72 16.39
C SER A 24 5.14 -17.93 15.12
N ILE A 25 4.09 -17.11 15.10
CA ILE A 25 3.80 -16.16 14.03
C ILE A 25 4.13 -14.75 14.52
N GLY A 26 4.91 -14.00 13.74
CA GLY A 26 5.22 -12.60 14.04
C GLY A 26 4.89 -11.66 12.89
N LEU A 27 4.58 -10.41 13.25
CA LEU A 27 4.40 -9.30 12.33
C LEU A 27 5.61 -8.37 12.37
N ARG A 28 6.19 -8.09 11.21
CA ARG A 28 7.25 -7.08 11.03
C ARG A 28 6.82 -6.03 10.01
N THR A 29 6.22 -4.96 10.48
CA THR A 29 5.82 -3.81 9.68
C THR A 29 6.23 -2.50 10.35
N GLY A 30 5.93 -1.36 9.72
CA GLY A 30 6.10 -0.05 10.35
C GLY A 30 5.33 0.12 11.66
N ASP A 31 4.25 -0.65 11.85
CA ASP A 31 3.37 -0.56 13.03
C ASP A 31 3.77 -1.53 14.16
N THR A 32 4.77 -2.40 13.95
CA THR A 32 5.29 -3.30 14.99
C THR A 32 5.92 -2.48 16.12
N SER A 33 5.58 -2.77 17.39
CA SER A 33 6.11 -2.04 18.55
C SER A 33 7.63 -2.20 18.71
N SER A 34 8.27 -1.27 19.40
CA SER A 34 9.72 -1.36 19.71
C SER A 34 10.06 -2.61 20.52
N SER A 35 9.21 -3.00 21.47
CA SER A 35 9.36 -4.22 22.29
C SER A 35 9.31 -5.48 21.42
N GLU A 36 8.34 -5.56 20.52
CA GLU A 36 8.20 -6.68 19.61
C GLU A 36 9.38 -6.76 18.63
N ARG A 37 9.83 -5.60 18.12
CA ARG A 37 11.00 -5.54 17.25
C ARG A 37 12.27 -6.02 17.95
N ALA A 38 12.44 -5.70 19.23
CA ALA A 38 13.57 -6.15 20.04
C ALA A 38 13.52 -7.66 20.30
N ARG A 39 12.34 -8.21 20.58
CA ARG A 39 12.11 -9.66 20.73
C ARG A 39 12.49 -10.42 19.45
N GLN A 40 11.95 -9.98 18.31
CA GLN A 40 12.29 -10.53 16.98
C GLN A 40 13.77 -10.32 16.62
N GLY A 41 14.40 -9.29 17.20
CA GLY A 41 15.84 -9.04 17.09
C GLY A 41 16.67 -10.19 17.64
N ARG A 42 16.25 -10.76 18.77
CA ARG A 42 16.93 -11.88 19.44
C ARG A 42 16.67 -13.22 18.77
N ARG A 43 15.42 -13.46 18.34
CA ARG A 43 14.99 -14.68 17.66
C ARG A 43 13.84 -14.39 16.72
N LEU A 44 14.00 -14.72 15.44
CA LEU A 44 12.92 -14.63 14.47
C LEU A 44 11.85 -15.70 14.76
N PRO A 45 10.56 -15.40 14.50
CA PRO A 45 9.48 -16.37 14.63
C PRO A 45 9.55 -17.46 13.54
N SER A 46 8.80 -18.54 13.71
CA SER A 46 8.70 -19.63 12.73
C SER A 46 8.12 -19.15 11.40
N ALA A 47 7.13 -18.25 11.45
CA ALA A 47 6.59 -17.54 10.30
C ALA A 47 6.60 -16.03 10.57
N LEU A 48 7.14 -15.26 9.62
CA LEU A 48 7.22 -13.80 9.71
C LEU A 48 6.46 -13.16 8.56
N VAL A 49 5.35 -12.47 8.87
CA VAL A 49 4.65 -11.65 7.89
C VAL A 49 5.27 -10.25 7.90
N THR A 50 5.79 -9.82 6.76
CA THR A 50 6.58 -8.58 6.63
C THR A 50 6.27 -7.84 5.33
N THR A 51 6.75 -6.60 5.20
CA THR A 51 6.75 -5.85 3.93
C THR A 51 8.13 -5.89 3.26
N PRO A 52 8.24 -5.60 1.94
CA PRO A 52 9.54 -5.48 1.27
C PRO A 52 10.51 -4.53 1.97
N GLU A 53 10.02 -3.38 2.44
CA GLU A 53 10.84 -2.37 3.12
C GLU A 53 11.35 -2.91 4.47
N SER A 54 10.48 -3.58 5.22
CA SER A 54 10.81 -4.18 6.51
C SER A 54 11.77 -5.36 6.36
N LEU A 55 11.66 -6.13 5.27
CA LEU A 55 12.62 -7.17 4.90
C LEU A 55 13.99 -6.56 4.58
N THR A 56 14.06 -5.51 3.75
CA THR A 56 15.33 -4.81 3.48
C THR A 56 15.95 -4.28 4.77
N LEU A 57 15.15 -3.74 5.70
CA LEU A 57 15.64 -3.33 7.02
C LEU A 57 16.27 -4.47 7.81
N LEU A 58 15.66 -5.65 7.81
CA LEU A 58 16.24 -6.85 8.45
C LEU A 58 17.56 -7.26 7.78
N LEU A 59 17.68 -7.13 6.47
CA LEU A 59 18.92 -7.41 5.72
C LEU A 59 20.05 -6.40 6.01
N THR A 60 19.76 -5.22 6.57
CA THR A 60 20.80 -4.24 6.99
C THR A 60 21.46 -4.57 8.33
N ARG A 61 21.10 -5.70 8.95
CA ARG A 61 21.73 -6.16 10.19
C ARG A 61 22.99 -6.95 9.86
N ALA A 62 24.04 -6.75 10.65
CA ALA A 62 25.30 -7.49 10.47
C ALA A 62 25.14 -9.01 10.65
N ASP A 63 24.16 -9.45 11.46
CA ASP A 63 23.84 -10.85 11.70
C ASP A 63 22.73 -11.39 10.77
N ALA A 64 22.34 -10.66 9.72
CA ALA A 64 21.20 -11.02 8.87
C ALA A 64 21.37 -12.41 8.25
N ARG A 65 22.57 -12.74 7.76
CA ARG A 65 22.85 -14.05 7.16
C ARG A 65 22.62 -15.20 8.15
N GLN A 66 23.07 -15.04 9.39
CA GLN A 66 22.87 -16.00 10.46
C GLN A 66 21.40 -16.08 10.88
N ALA A 67 20.74 -14.93 11.03
CA ALA A 67 19.33 -14.86 11.41
C ALA A 67 18.41 -15.55 10.38
N PHE A 68 18.72 -15.44 9.08
CA PHE A 68 17.97 -16.06 8.01
C PHE A 68 18.44 -17.47 7.64
N ALA A 69 19.49 -18.03 8.25
CA ALA A 69 20.05 -19.34 7.86
C ALA A 69 19.04 -20.50 7.88
N GLY A 70 17.98 -20.39 8.68
CA GLY A 70 16.88 -21.36 8.76
C GLY A 70 15.73 -21.13 7.77
N LEU A 71 15.74 -20.05 6.98
CA LEU A 71 14.65 -19.74 6.06
C LEU A 71 14.59 -20.79 4.93
N ARG A 72 13.40 -21.35 4.72
CA ARG A 72 13.15 -22.39 3.71
C ARG A 72 12.16 -21.95 2.63
N MET A 73 11.29 -21.00 2.96
CA MET A 73 10.22 -20.56 2.08
C MET A 73 10.01 -19.06 2.19
N LEU A 74 9.79 -18.42 1.04
CA LEU A 74 9.34 -17.04 0.96
C LEU A 74 8.06 -17.00 0.12
N VAL A 75 7.00 -16.39 0.67
CA VAL A 75 5.72 -16.21 -0.03
C VAL A 75 5.53 -14.72 -0.30
N VAL A 76 5.38 -14.38 -1.58
CA VAL A 76 5.05 -13.03 -2.05
C VAL A 76 3.57 -12.97 -2.34
N ASP A 77 2.81 -12.46 -1.39
CA ASP A 77 1.38 -12.23 -1.59
C ASP A 77 1.13 -10.96 -2.45
N GLU A 78 0.01 -10.95 -3.16
CA GLU A 78 -0.42 -9.85 -4.04
C GLU A 78 0.67 -9.39 -5.03
N TRP A 79 1.37 -10.33 -5.67
CA TRP A 79 2.54 -10.06 -6.50
C TRP A 79 2.28 -9.03 -7.63
N HIS A 80 1.07 -9.01 -8.20
CA HIS A 80 0.68 -8.03 -9.22
C HIS A 80 0.73 -6.57 -8.75
N GLU A 81 0.59 -6.32 -7.44
CA GLU A 81 0.69 -4.96 -6.87
C GLU A 81 2.14 -4.50 -6.72
N LEU A 82 3.08 -5.43 -6.60
CA LEU A 82 4.51 -5.12 -6.50
C LEU A 82 5.18 -5.10 -7.88
N LEU A 83 4.75 -5.97 -8.78
CA LEU A 83 5.36 -6.19 -10.10
C LEU A 83 5.64 -4.87 -10.85
N GLY A 84 4.65 -3.98 -10.92
CA GLY A 84 4.71 -2.76 -11.73
C GLY A 84 5.42 -1.56 -11.09
N ASN A 85 6.06 -1.69 -9.92
CA ASN A 85 6.64 -0.55 -9.22
C ASN A 85 7.97 -0.85 -8.52
N LYS A 86 8.60 0.22 -8.01
CA LYS A 86 9.93 0.15 -7.36
C LYS A 86 9.95 -0.72 -6.09
N ARG A 87 8.81 -0.98 -5.47
CA ARG A 87 8.73 -1.88 -4.30
C ARG A 87 8.94 -3.34 -4.72
N GLY A 88 8.40 -3.73 -5.88
CA GLY A 88 8.73 -5.03 -6.48
C GLY A 88 10.20 -5.14 -6.82
N VAL A 89 10.83 -4.06 -7.29
CA VAL A 89 12.28 -4.04 -7.55
C VAL A 89 13.10 -4.20 -6.27
N GLN A 90 12.72 -3.53 -5.18
CA GLN A 90 13.34 -3.71 -3.86
C GLN A 90 13.22 -5.16 -3.37
N LEU A 91 12.05 -5.78 -3.56
CA LEU A 91 11.84 -7.19 -3.23
C LEU A 91 12.70 -8.12 -4.10
N GLN A 92 12.83 -7.86 -5.40
CA GLN A 92 13.70 -8.65 -6.29
C GLN A 92 15.16 -8.64 -5.79
N LEU A 93 15.68 -7.48 -5.41
CA LEU A 93 17.03 -7.36 -4.84
C LEU A 93 17.17 -8.11 -3.51
N ALA A 94 16.19 -7.97 -2.61
CA ALA A 94 16.18 -8.74 -1.36
C ALA A 94 16.14 -10.25 -1.62
N LEU A 95 15.39 -10.68 -2.64
CA LEU A 95 15.28 -12.09 -3.02
C LEU A 95 16.58 -12.61 -3.64
N ALA A 96 17.27 -11.82 -4.46
CA ALA A 96 18.59 -12.16 -4.99
C ALA A 96 19.59 -12.44 -3.86
N ARG A 97 19.64 -11.57 -2.84
CA ARG A 97 20.46 -11.76 -1.63
C ARG A 97 20.12 -13.04 -0.88
N LEU A 98 18.83 -13.26 -0.62
CA LEU A 98 18.36 -14.44 0.12
C LEU A 98 18.68 -15.74 -0.63
N ARG A 99 18.51 -15.77 -1.95
CA ARG A 99 18.86 -16.94 -2.78
C ARG A 99 20.36 -17.23 -2.80
N GLN A 100 21.20 -16.20 -2.76
CA GLN A 100 22.65 -16.39 -2.66
C GLN A 100 23.02 -17.07 -1.33
N TRP A 101 22.35 -16.71 -0.23
CA TRP A 101 22.58 -17.34 1.07
C TRP A 101 21.92 -18.71 1.21
N MET A 102 20.78 -18.92 0.55
CA MET A 102 19.94 -20.12 0.62
C MET A 102 19.52 -20.55 -0.79
N PRO A 103 20.37 -21.34 -1.49
CA PRO A 103 20.09 -21.79 -2.85
C PRO A 103 18.80 -22.62 -2.97
N GLU A 104 18.44 -23.36 -1.91
CA GLU A 104 17.24 -24.20 -1.81
C GLU A 104 15.97 -23.42 -1.41
N LEU A 105 16.00 -22.09 -1.39
CA LEU A 105 14.86 -21.26 -0.99
C LEU A 105 13.66 -21.47 -1.95
N ILE A 106 12.56 -21.99 -1.41
CA ILE A 106 11.29 -22.12 -2.15
C ILE A 106 10.60 -20.75 -2.18
N VAL A 107 10.17 -20.32 -3.37
CA VAL A 107 9.51 -19.02 -3.54
C VAL A 107 8.14 -19.22 -4.17
N TRP A 108 7.11 -18.72 -3.49
CA TRP A 108 5.73 -18.68 -3.99
C TRP A 108 5.34 -17.23 -4.29
N GLY A 109 4.62 -17.02 -5.40
CA GLY A 109 3.96 -15.76 -5.71
C GLY A 109 2.46 -15.98 -5.81
N LEU A 110 1.67 -15.25 -5.02
CA LEU A 110 0.21 -15.26 -5.10
C LEU A 110 -0.27 -14.02 -5.84
N SER A 111 -1.23 -14.19 -6.74
CA SER A 111 -1.75 -13.09 -7.55
C SER A 111 -3.18 -13.40 -7.99
N ALA A 112 -4.06 -12.40 -7.93
CA ALA A 112 -5.47 -12.56 -8.33
C ALA A 112 -5.69 -12.32 -9.84
N THR A 113 -5.37 -11.11 -10.30
CA THR A 113 -5.72 -10.64 -11.66
C THR A 113 -4.55 -9.92 -12.30
N LEU A 114 -4.02 -10.49 -13.38
CA LEU A 114 -2.91 -9.93 -14.13
C LEU A 114 -2.95 -10.39 -15.59
N GLY A 115 -2.80 -9.45 -16.54
CA GLY A 115 -2.86 -9.74 -17.97
C GLY A 115 -1.65 -10.50 -18.54
N ASN A 116 -0.51 -10.49 -17.83
CA ASN A 116 0.75 -11.08 -18.28
C ASN A 116 1.40 -11.99 -17.21
N GLN A 117 0.67 -13.04 -16.81
CA GLN A 117 1.12 -13.98 -15.79
C GLN A 117 2.48 -14.66 -16.08
N PRO A 118 2.81 -15.05 -17.34
CA PRO A 118 4.14 -15.60 -17.64
C PRO A 118 5.26 -14.61 -17.29
N HIS A 119 5.11 -13.33 -17.67
CA HIS A 119 6.08 -12.29 -17.31
C HIS A 119 6.20 -12.13 -15.78
N ALA A 120 5.08 -12.18 -15.06
CA ALA A 120 5.09 -12.09 -13.60
C ALA A 120 5.90 -13.22 -12.94
N LEU A 121 5.74 -14.44 -13.45
CA LEU A 121 6.49 -15.62 -13.01
C LEU A 121 7.99 -15.42 -13.24
N GLU A 122 8.37 -15.00 -14.45
CA GLU A 122 9.77 -14.77 -14.83
C GLU A 122 10.43 -13.67 -13.99
N VAL A 123 9.69 -12.61 -13.67
CA VAL A 123 10.22 -11.52 -12.84
C VAL A 123 10.50 -11.99 -11.41
N LEU A 124 9.68 -12.91 -10.86
CA LEU A 124 9.83 -13.42 -9.50
C LEU A 124 10.88 -14.54 -9.41
N LEU A 125 10.92 -15.44 -10.38
CA LEU A 125 11.68 -16.70 -10.32
C LEU A 125 12.85 -16.81 -11.31
N HIS A 126 12.95 -15.91 -12.30
CA HIS A 126 13.74 -15.97 -13.54
C HIS A 126 13.07 -16.74 -14.69
N PRO A 127 13.41 -16.40 -15.95
CA PRO A 127 13.06 -17.19 -17.14
C PRO A 127 13.34 -18.68 -16.96
N GLY A 128 12.36 -19.50 -17.36
CA GLY A 128 12.49 -20.96 -17.33
C GLY A 128 12.46 -21.59 -15.93
N ARG A 129 12.25 -20.80 -14.87
CA ARG A 129 12.14 -21.30 -13.50
C ARG A 129 10.72 -21.18 -12.96
N GLY A 130 10.20 -22.28 -12.43
CA GLY A 130 8.91 -22.34 -11.74
C GLY A 130 7.75 -22.86 -12.59
N LYS A 131 6.57 -22.89 -11.98
CA LYS A 131 5.32 -23.38 -12.59
C LYS A 131 4.19 -22.43 -12.23
N LEU A 132 3.38 -22.08 -13.22
CA LEU A 132 2.14 -21.36 -12.99
C LEU A 132 1.08 -22.36 -12.51
N VAL A 133 0.44 -22.06 -11.38
CA VAL A 133 -0.70 -22.81 -10.87
C VAL A 133 -1.92 -21.90 -10.90
N GLN A 134 -2.94 -22.28 -11.66
CA GLN A 134 -4.18 -21.52 -11.78
C GLN A 134 -5.37 -22.41 -11.42
N GLY A 135 -6.11 -22.01 -10.39
CA GLY A 135 -7.39 -22.65 -10.05
C GLY A 135 -8.47 -22.30 -11.06
N ARG A 136 -9.49 -23.15 -11.19
CA ARG A 136 -10.70 -22.84 -11.97
C ARG A 136 -11.52 -21.79 -11.23
N VAL A 137 -11.69 -20.62 -11.83
CA VAL A 137 -12.45 -19.49 -11.25
C VAL A 137 -13.75 -19.32 -12.04
N ASP A 138 -14.75 -20.10 -11.70
CA ASP A 138 -16.11 -19.93 -12.21
C ASP A 138 -16.85 -18.94 -11.29
N LYS A 139 -16.46 -17.66 -11.35
CA LYS A 139 -17.18 -16.59 -10.65
C LYS A 139 -18.04 -15.82 -11.65
N ASP A 140 -19.34 -15.82 -11.42
CA ASP A 140 -20.26 -14.91 -12.11
C ASP A 140 -20.02 -13.48 -11.59
N LEU A 141 -19.49 -12.63 -12.47
CA LEU A 141 -19.17 -11.25 -12.19
C LEU A 141 -20.12 -10.35 -12.97
N ARG A 142 -20.99 -9.65 -12.24
CA ARG A 142 -21.88 -8.63 -12.80
C ARG A 142 -21.28 -7.24 -12.63
N VAL A 143 -21.01 -6.59 -13.74
CA VAL A 143 -20.60 -5.18 -13.78
C VAL A 143 -21.72 -4.37 -14.43
N ASP A 144 -22.25 -3.41 -13.69
CA ASP A 144 -23.27 -2.48 -14.19
C ASP A 144 -22.90 -1.03 -13.88
N THR A 145 -23.67 -0.08 -14.43
CA THR A 145 -23.40 1.35 -14.33
C THR A 145 -24.69 2.07 -13.95
N LEU A 146 -24.65 2.93 -12.94
CA LEU A 146 -25.76 3.85 -12.68
C LEU A 146 -25.75 4.95 -13.73
N LEU A 147 -26.90 5.19 -14.34
CA LEU A 147 -27.06 6.28 -15.31
C LEU A 147 -27.56 7.54 -14.59
N PRO A 148 -27.02 8.73 -14.91
CA PRO A 148 -27.55 9.97 -14.40
C PRO A 148 -28.95 10.23 -14.99
N PRO A 149 -29.87 10.87 -14.26
CA PRO A 149 -31.22 11.16 -14.74
C PRO A 149 -31.22 12.11 -15.95
N SER A 150 -30.17 12.92 -16.08
CA SER A 150 -29.92 13.80 -17.23
C SER A 150 -28.43 13.81 -17.56
N ILE A 151 -28.07 13.66 -18.85
CA ILE A 151 -26.69 13.78 -19.31
C ILE A 151 -26.44 15.23 -19.71
N GLU A 152 -25.66 15.97 -18.92
CA GLU A 152 -25.20 17.29 -19.32
C GLU A 152 -24.19 17.20 -20.47
N ARG A 153 -24.28 18.17 -21.38
CA ARG A 153 -23.31 18.31 -22.47
C ARG A 153 -21.99 18.82 -21.88
N PHE A 154 -21.01 17.93 -21.77
CA PHE A 154 -19.62 18.28 -21.49
C PHE A 154 -19.30 18.99 -20.16
N PRO A 155 -19.62 18.44 -18.97
CA PRO A 155 -18.98 18.87 -17.74
C PRO A 155 -17.54 18.33 -17.72
N TRP A 156 -16.59 19.08 -18.29
CA TRP A 156 -15.21 18.64 -18.54
C TRP A 156 -14.37 18.36 -17.28
N ALA A 157 -14.80 18.84 -16.10
CA ALA A 157 -14.25 18.46 -14.79
C ALA A 157 -15.12 19.06 -13.67
N GLY A 158 -14.92 18.60 -12.43
CA GLY A 158 -15.24 19.40 -11.24
C GLY A 158 -16.51 19.03 -10.46
N HIS A 159 -17.34 18.11 -10.96
CA HIS A 159 -18.41 17.55 -10.13
C HIS A 159 -17.88 16.31 -9.42
N LEU A 160 -17.90 16.33 -8.08
CA LEU A 160 -17.50 15.19 -7.23
C LEU A 160 -18.40 13.94 -7.40
N GLY A 161 -19.31 13.95 -8.37
CA GLY A 161 -20.32 12.93 -8.64
C GLY A 161 -21.57 13.03 -7.76
N LEU A 162 -21.67 14.02 -6.88
CA LEU A 162 -22.75 14.13 -5.88
C LEU A 162 -24.16 14.25 -6.48
N ARG A 163 -24.32 14.52 -7.78
CA ARG A 163 -25.63 14.42 -8.43
C ARG A 163 -26.19 13.00 -8.44
N MET A 164 -25.31 12.00 -8.39
CA MET A 164 -25.67 10.59 -8.27
C MET A 164 -25.99 10.18 -6.82
N LEU A 165 -25.91 11.11 -5.86
CA LEU A 165 -26.14 10.83 -4.44
C LEU A 165 -27.48 10.12 -4.18
N PRO A 166 -28.62 10.53 -4.77
CA PRO A 166 -29.89 9.84 -4.55
C PRO A 166 -29.82 8.35 -4.98
N GLN A 167 -29.29 8.06 -6.17
CA GLN A 167 -29.16 6.68 -6.64
C GLN A 167 -28.14 5.87 -5.82
N VAL A 168 -27.05 6.50 -5.37
CA VAL A 168 -26.06 5.85 -4.49
C VAL A 168 -26.71 5.47 -3.14
N VAL A 169 -27.48 6.39 -2.54
CA VAL A 169 -28.21 6.13 -1.30
C VAL A 169 -29.21 4.99 -1.47
N GLU A 170 -29.97 4.95 -2.56
CA GLU A 170 -30.88 3.85 -2.87
C GLU A 170 -30.15 2.50 -3.04
N GLN A 171 -29.00 2.50 -3.73
CA GLN A 171 -28.18 1.30 -3.88
C GLN A 171 -27.60 0.83 -2.54
N ILE A 172 -27.26 1.73 -1.62
CA ILE A 172 -26.82 1.38 -0.25
C ILE A 172 -27.99 0.85 0.56
N ASP A 173 -29.18 1.42 0.40
CA ASP A 173 -30.33 1.04 1.22
C ASP A 173 -30.84 -0.38 0.91
N SER A 174 -30.76 -0.76 -0.37
CA SER A 174 -31.16 -2.07 -0.90
C SER A 174 -30.16 -3.21 -0.66
N ALA A 175 -29.10 -2.98 0.11
CA ALA A 175 -28.11 -4.00 0.49
C ALA A 175 -27.84 -3.96 1.99
N ALA A 176 -27.47 -5.11 2.57
CA ALA A 176 -27.12 -5.19 4.00
C ALA A 176 -25.81 -4.44 4.29
N THR A 177 -24.79 -4.66 3.47
CA THR A 177 -23.47 -4.01 3.57
C THR A 177 -22.96 -3.61 2.19
N THR A 178 -22.58 -2.34 2.05
CA THR A 178 -22.05 -1.77 0.80
C THR A 178 -20.65 -1.17 0.98
N LEU A 179 -19.70 -1.51 0.10
CA LEU A 179 -18.44 -0.77 -0.02
C LEU A 179 -18.56 0.32 -1.08
N VAL A 180 -18.22 1.56 -0.74
CA VAL A 180 -18.26 2.70 -1.66
C VAL A 180 -16.83 3.18 -1.91
N PHE A 181 -16.23 2.70 -3.00
CA PHE A 181 -14.88 3.09 -3.38
C PHE A 181 -14.85 4.46 -4.05
N THR A 182 -13.89 5.26 -3.66
CA THR A 182 -13.56 6.56 -4.25
C THR A 182 -12.09 6.59 -4.64
N ASN A 183 -11.72 7.49 -5.56
CA ASN A 183 -10.35 7.54 -6.08
C ASN A 183 -9.40 8.35 -5.19
N THR A 184 -9.92 9.25 -4.35
CA THR A 184 -9.10 10.10 -3.48
C THR A 184 -9.67 10.16 -2.06
N ARG A 185 -8.79 10.44 -1.09
CA ARG A 185 -9.19 10.62 0.33
C ARG A 185 -10.18 11.79 0.48
N SER A 186 -9.94 12.88 -0.25
CA SER A 186 -10.87 14.03 -0.31
C SER A 186 -12.25 13.63 -0.79
N GLN A 187 -12.31 12.82 -1.86
CA GLN A 187 -13.57 12.32 -2.40
C GLN A 187 -14.29 11.41 -1.39
N SER A 188 -13.57 10.53 -0.68
CA SER A 188 -14.19 9.70 0.37
C SER A 188 -14.81 10.52 1.51
N GLU A 189 -14.12 11.57 1.98
CA GLU A 189 -14.63 12.46 3.04
C GLU A 189 -15.91 13.17 2.60
N ILE A 190 -15.90 13.72 1.38
CA ILE A 190 -17.03 14.44 0.81
C ILE A 190 -18.24 13.53 0.62
N TRP A 191 -18.04 12.33 0.04
CA TRP A 191 -19.12 11.37 -0.15
C TRP A 191 -19.68 10.87 1.17
N TYR A 192 -18.84 10.60 2.16
CA TYR A 192 -19.27 10.23 3.50
C TYR A 192 -20.18 11.30 4.11
N GLN A 193 -19.78 12.58 4.05
CA GLN A 193 -20.62 13.68 4.54
C GLN A 193 -21.92 13.84 3.76
N ALA A 194 -21.87 13.70 2.43
CA ALA A 194 -23.06 13.83 1.59
C ALA A 194 -24.08 12.71 1.87
N ILE A 195 -23.61 11.47 2.02
CA ILE A 195 -24.46 10.32 2.39
C ILE A 195 -25.06 10.53 3.77
N LEU A 196 -24.26 10.94 4.76
CA LEU A 196 -24.74 11.20 6.12
C LEU A 196 -25.76 12.35 6.16
N GLY A 197 -25.54 13.39 5.35
CA GLY A 197 -26.47 14.52 5.23
C GLY A 197 -27.82 14.11 4.60
N ALA A 198 -27.81 13.19 3.63
CA ALA A 198 -29.01 12.66 3.01
C ALA A 198 -29.74 11.61 3.89
N ARG A 199 -28.99 10.86 4.71
CA ARG A 199 -29.50 9.85 5.65
C ARG A 199 -28.92 10.03 7.06
N PRO A 200 -29.38 11.02 7.82
CA PRO A 200 -28.90 11.25 9.19
C PRO A 200 -29.16 10.05 10.12
N ASP A 201 -30.18 9.24 9.83
CA ASP A 201 -30.53 8.00 10.52
C ASP A 201 -29.45 6.91 10.40
N TRP A 202 -28.54 7.03 9.43
CA TRP A 202 -27.40 6.12 9.27
C TRP A 202 -26.17 6.51 10.10
N ALA A 203 -26.27 7.55 10.94
CA ALA A 203 -25.21 7.90 11.87
C ALA A 203 -24.82 6.69 12.73
N GLY A 204 -23.54 6.32 12.69
CA GLY A 204 -23.01 5.13 13.37
C GLY A 204 -23.16 3.81 12.61
N LEU A 205 -23.95 3.77 11.53
CA LEU A 205 -24.09 2.62 10.63
C LEU A 205 -23.21 2.73 9.38
N ILE A 206 -22.75 3.94 9.05
CA ILE A 206 -21.77 4.16 7.99
C ILE A 206 -20.41 4.57 8.56
N ALA A 207 -19.34 4.23 7.86
CA ALA A 207 -17.99 4.60 8.25
C ALA A 207 -17.12 5.09 7.09
N LEU A 208 -16.04 5.80 7.43
CA LEU A 208 -15.00 6.25 6.50
C LEU A 208 -13.74 5.40 6.69
N HIS A 209 -13.09 4.99 5.61
CA HIS A 209 -11.85 4.22 5.66
C HIS A 209 -10.81 4.68 4.64
N HIS A 210 -9.70 5.25 5.12
CA HIS A 210 -8.52 5.52 4.30
C HIS A 210 -7.24 5.58 5.14
N GLY A 211 -6.08 5.42 4.48
CA GLY A 211 -4.77 5.29 5.16
C GLY A 211 -4.34 6.46 6.04
N SER A 212 -4.91 7.65 5.87
CA SER A 212 -4.67 8.80 6.75
C SER A 212 -5.36 8.72 8.11
N LEU A 213 -6.33 7.83 8.33
CA LEU A 213 -7.03 7.71 9.63
C LEU A 213 -6.16 7.00 10.66
N ALA A 214 -6.34 7.38 11.92
CA ALA A 214 -5.75 6.69 13.06
C ALA A 214 -6.05 5.18 13.03
N ARG A 215 -5.10 4.39 13.52
CA ARG A 215 -5.16 2.93 13.47
C ARG A 215 -6.42 2.40 14.17
N GLU A 216 -6.73 2.93 15.34
CA GLU A 216 -7.88 2.48 16.14
C GLU A 216 -9.21 2.67 15.38
N VAL A 217 -9.29 3.70 14.54
CA VAL A 217 -10.47 3.94 13.69
C VAL A 217 -10.52 2.90 12.57
N ARG A 218 -9.40 2.64 11.89
CA ARG A 218 -9.35 1.63 10.82
C ARG A 218 -9.68 0.24 11.34
N ASP A 219 -9.07 -0.16 12.45
CA ASP A 219 -9.29 -1.46 13.08
C ASP A 219 -10.77 -1.64 13.50
N TRP A 220 -11.43 -0.58 14.01
CA TRP A 220 -12.87 -0.59 14.31
C TRP A 220 -13.74 -0.76 13.06
N VAL A 221 -13.43 -0.05 11.97
CA VAL A 221 -14.19 -0.18 10.70
C VAL A 221 -14.02 -1.57 10.10
N GLU A 222 -12.79 -2.10 10.07
CA GLU A 222 -12.50 -3.44 9.55
C GLU A 222 -13.23 -4.51 10.36
N LEU A 223 -13.28 -4.38 11.70
CA LEU A 223 -14.04 -5.28 12.56
C LEU A 223 -15.55 -5.16 12.32
N GLY A 224 -16.08 -3.93 12.24
CA GLY A 224 -17.49 -3.67 11.98
C GLY A 224 -17.96 -4.22 10.64
N LEU A 225 -17.11 -4.18 9.61
CA LEU A 225 -17.35 -4.83 8.32
C LEU A 225 -17.40 -6.36 8.47
N LYS A 226 -16.42 -6.97 9.14
CA LYS A 226 -16.39 -8.43 9.36
C LYS A 226 -17.58 -8.95 10.16
N GLN A 227 -18.14 -8.12 11.04
CA GLN A 227 -19.30 -8.47 11.85
C GLN A 227 -20.64 -8.16 11.16
N GLY A 228 -20.63 -7.53 9.98
CA GLY A 228 -21.85 -7.07 9.31
C GLY A 228 -22.59 -5.96 10.06
N ALA A 229 -21.91 -5.25 10.97
CA ALA A 229 -22.50 -4.20 11.79
C ALA A 229 -22.66 -2.85 11.04
N LEU A 230 -21.95 -2.69 9.91
CA LEU A 230 -21.95 -1.47 9.11
C LEU A 230 -22.78 -1.65 7.83
N LYS A 231 -23.66 -0.68 7.57
CA LYS A 231 -24.47 -0.60 6.35
C LYS A 231 -23.65 -0.15 5.14
N ALA A 232 -22.74 0.80 5.33
CA ALA A 232 -21.81 1.18 4.27
C ALA A 232 -20.46 1.67 4.79
N VAL A 233 -19.41 1.44 3.99
CA VAL A 233 -18.09 2.02 4.24
C VAL A 233 -17.62 2.76 3.00
N VAL A 234 -17.37 4.05 3.15
CA VAL A 234 -16.79 4.90 2.11
C VAL A 234 -15.27 4.82 2.22
N CYS A 235 -14.61 4.34 1.18
CA CYS A 235 -13.19 4.00 1.24
C CYS A 235 -12.40 4.40 -0.01
N THR A 236 -11.08 4.45 0.14
CA THR A 236 -10.14 4.46 -0.99
C THR A 236 -9.61 3.05 -1.26
N SER A 237 -8.54 2.92 -2.05
CA SER A 237 -7.82 1.66 -2.27
C SER A 237 -7.26 0.99 -1.01
N SER A 238 -7.38 1.63 0.16
CA SER A 238 -7.08 1.03 1.45
C SER A 238 -7.82 -0.29 1.74
N LEU A 239 -8.99 -0.52 1.11
CA LEU A 239 -9.77 -1.75 1.22
C LEU A 239 -9.81 -2.56 -0.08
N ASP A 240 -9.00 -2.23 -1.10
CA ASP A 240 -8.98 -2.96 -2.39
C ASP A 240 -8.47 -4.41 -2.21
N LEU A 241 -7.58 -4.62 -1.25
CA LEU A 241 -6.72 -5.81 -1.18
C LEU A 241 -6.71 -6.46 0.20
N GLY A 242 -6.76 -7.80 0.19
CA GLY A 242 -6.18 -8.63 1.25
C GLY A 242 -6.92 -8.71 2.59
N VAL A 243 -8.21 -8.37 2.63
CA VAL A 243 -9.04 -8.64 3.81
C VAL A 243 -10.31 -9.34 3.33
N ASP A 244 -10.61 -10.48 3.94
CA ASP A 244 -11.87 -11.17 3.74
C ASP A 244 -12.97 -10.42 4.52
N PHE A 245 -13.92 -9.84 3.79
CA PHE A 245 -15.06 -9.10 4.32
C PHE A 245 -16.36 -9.83 3.94
N LEU A 246 -16.60 -10.99 4.52
CA LEU A 246 -17.94 -11.55 4.60
C LEU A 246 -18.69 -10.67 5.62
N PRO A 247 -19.65 -9.81 5.22
CA PRO A 247 -20.74 -10.08 4.29
C PRO A 247 -21.02 -8.94 3.27
N VAL A 248 -20.00 -8.42 2.58
CA VAL A 248 -20.26 -7.32 1.61
C VAL A 248 -21.12 -7.84 0.44
N GLU A 249 -22.31 -7.27 0.27
CA GLU A 249 -23.27 -7.65 -0.78
C GLU A 249 -23.09 -6.81 -2.04
N ARG A 250 -22.66 -5.56 -1.88
CA ARG A 250 -22.55 -4.61 -3.00
C ARG A 250 -21.29 -3.78 -2.93
N VAL A 251 -20.71 -3.54 -4.10
CA VAL A 251 -19.59 -2.62 -4.28
C VAL A 251 -20.00 -1.53 -5.25
N LEU A 252 -19.87 -0.27 -4.82
CA LEU A 252 -20.04 0.92 -5.64
C LEU A 252 -18.67 1.53 -5.93
N GLN A 253 -18.43 1.86 -7.19
CA GLN A 253 -17.21 2.51 -7.64
C GLN A 253 -17.53 3.93 -8.11
N ILE A 254 -17.19 4.93 -7.29
CA ILE A 254 -17.37 6.34 -7.63
C ILE A 254 -16.27 6.80 -8.59
N GLY A 255 -16.71 7.26 -9.74
CA GLY A 255 -15.87 7.71 -10.84
C GLY A 255 -15.11 6.56 -11.51
N SER A 256 -14.21 6.94 -12.41
CA SER A 256 -13.41 6.02 -13.22
C SER A 256 -12.77 4.91 -12.37
N PRO A 257 -12.84 3.63 -12.79
CA PRO A 257 -12.21 2.52 -12.07
C PRO A 257 -10.66 2.54 -12.15
N LYS A 258 -10.08 3.36 -13.04
CA LYS A 258 -8.64 3.48 -13.32
C LYS A 258 -7.94 2.19 -13.78
N GLY A 259 -8.68 1.08 -13.92
CA GLY A 259 -8.21 -0.17 -14.51
C GLY A 259 -9.19 -1.33 -14.29
N VAL A 260 -9.21 -2.27 -15.22
CA VAL A 260 -10.03 -3.48 -15.24
C VAL A 260 -9.60 -4.43 -14.12
N ALA A 261 -8.30 -4.67 -13.95
CA ALA A 261 -7.78 -5.51 -12.87
C ALA A 261 -8.29 -5.04 -11.49
N ARG A 262 -8.21 -3.74 -11.23
CA ARG A 262 -8.66 -3.13 -9.97
C ARG A 262 -10.17 -3.23 -9.80
N LEU A 263 -10.93 -3.03 -10.86
CA LEU A 263 -12.40 -3.17 -10.82
C LEU A 263 -12.80 -4.61 -10.49
N MET A 264 -12.15 -5.61 -11.08
CA MET A 264 -12.39 -7.02 -10.78
C MET A 264 -12.02 -7.39 -9.34
N GLN A 265 -10.90 -6.87 -8.82
CA GLN A 265 -10.52 -7.06 -7.41
C GLN A 265 -11.56 -6.48 -6.45
N ARG A 266 -12.04 -5.26 -6.73
CA ARG A 266 -13.10 -4.61 -5.96
C ARG A 266 -14.39 -5.42 -6.03
N ALA A 267 -14.77 -5.89 -7.21
CA ALA A 267 -15.96 -6.72 -7.37
C ALA A 267 -15.86 -8.04 -6.59
N GLY A 268 -14.67 -8.65 -6.55
CA GLY A 268 -14.41 -9.84 -5.74
C GLY A 268 -14.58 -9.65 -4.23
N ARG A 269 -14.74 -8.40 -3.75
CA ARG A 269 -15.13 -8.08 -2.37
C ARG A 269 -16.63 -8.25 -2.12
N SER A 270 -17.46 -8.19 -3.16
CA SER A 270 -18.89 -8.50 -3.07
C SER A 270 -19.15 -9.98 -3.30
N GLY A 271 -20.04 -10.58 -2.52
CA GLY A 271 -20.47 -11.97 -2.73
C GLY A 271 -19.32 -12.98 -2.59
N HIS A 272 -18.47 -12.85 -1.56
CA HIS A 272 -17.26 -13.67 -1.39
C HIS A 272 -17.53 -15.16 -1.04
N ALA A 273 -18.78 -15.59 -0.93
CA ALA A 273 -19.15 -16.98 -0.70
C ALA A 273 -19.27 -17.76 -2.04
N PRO A 274 -18.81 -19.03 -2.11
CA PRO A 274 -19.01 -19.88 -3.28
C PRO A 274 -20.47 -19.89 -3.76
N GLY A 275 -20.69 -19.64 -5.04
CA GLY A 275 -22.02 -19.66 -5.66
C GLY A 275 -22.82 -18.34 -5.60
N ARG A 276 -22.31 -17.27 -4.95
CA ARG A 276 -22.92 -15.94 -5.05
C ARG A 276 -22.31 -15.12 -6.19
N THR A 277 -23.14 -14.38 -6.91
CA THR A 277 -22.70 -13.44 -7.96
C THR A 277 -21.99 -12.24 -7.32
N SER A 278 -20.74 -11.99 -7.73
CA SER A 278 -20.03 -10.76 -7.38
C SER A 278 -20.59 -9.62 -8.23
N ARG A 279 -20.98 -8.50 -7.61
CA ARG A 279 -21.56 -7.34 -8.28
C ARG A 279 -20.82 -6.05 -7.95
N VAL A 280 -20.34 -5.36 -8.98
CA VAL A 280 -19.83 -4.00 -8.87
C VAL A 280 -20.61 -3.05 -9.76
N THR A 281 -21.00 -1.92 -9.19
CA THR A 281 -21.75 -0.88 -9.89
C THR A 281 -20.90 0.38 -10.01
N LEU A 282 -20.65 0.81 -11.25
CA LEU A 282 -19.92 2.02 -11.58
C LEU A 282 -20.85 3.25 -11.45
N VAL A 283 -20.37 4.29 -10.77
CA VAL A 283 -21.11 5.52 -10.53
C VAL A 283 -20.35 6.68 -11.18
N PRO A 284 -20.75 7.10 -12.39
CA PRO A 284 -20.05 8.14 -13.12
C PRO A 284 -20.19 9.50 -12.42
N THR A 285 -19.10 10.25 -12.38
CA THR A 285 -19.05 11.64 -11.89
C THR A 285 -19.25 12.66 -13.00
N HIS A 286 -19.01 12.25 -14.25
CA HIS A 286 -19.27 13.02 -15.48
C HIS A 286 -19.55 12.09 -16.67
N SER A 287 -19.99 12.65 -17.79
CA SER A 287 -20.48 11.88 -18.95
C SER A 287 -19.44 10.98 -19.61
N VAL A 288 -18.17 11.41 -19.71
CA VAL A 288 -17.09 10.58 -20.29
C VAL A 288 -16.88 9.28 -19.50
N GLU A 289 -17.08 9.27 -18.19
CA GLU A 289 -16.92 8.06 -17.37
C GLU A 289 -17.99 6.99 -17.68
N VAL A 290 -19.11 7.35 -18.31
CA VAL A 290 -20.09 6.36 -18.81
C VAL A 290 -19.48 5.53 -19.95
N VAL A 291 -18.70 6.18 -20.83
CA VAL A 291 -17.99 5.50 -21.92
C VAL A 291 -16.88 4.62 -21.36
N GLU A 292 -16.12 5.12 -20.37
CA GLU A 292 -15.12 4.31 -19.66
C GLU A 292 -15.76 3.08 -18.99
N ALA A 293 -16.94 3.25 -18.40
CA ALA A 293 -17.67 2.15 -17.76
C ALA A 293 -18.11 1.09 -18.76
N ALA A 294 -18.63 1.50 -19.93
CA ALA A 294 -18.96 0.57 -21.01
C ALA A 294 -17.71 -0.16 -21.53
N ALA A 295 -16.60 0.55 -21.74
CA ALA A 295 -15.34 -0.06 -22.16
C ALA A 295 -14.81 -1.08 -21.13
N ALA A 296 -14.94 -0.77 -19.83
CA ALA A 296 -14.56 -1.69 -18.76
C ALA A 296 -15.43 -2.97 -18.75
N GLN A 297 -16.75 -2.85 -18.97
CA GLN A 297 -17.64 -4.00 -19.09
C GLN A 297 -17.25 -4.92 -20.25
N VAL A 298 -16.97 -4.34 -21.43
CA VAL A 298 -16.51 -5.10 -22.61
C VAL A 298 -15.17 -5.77 -22.33
N ALA A 299 -14.22 -5.06 -21.73
CA ALA A 299 -12.91 -5.63 -21.40
C ALA A 299 -13.00 -6.80 -20.42
N ILE A 300 -13.88 -6.73 -19.42
CA ILE A 300 -14.14 -7.83 -18.48
C ILE A 300 -14.77 -9.03 -19.21
N ALA A 301 -15.78 -8.80 -20.05
CA ALA A 301 -16.44 -9.84 -20.82
C ALA A 301 -15.46 -10.59 -21.74
N GLU A 302 -14.53 -9.86 -22.36
CA GLU A 302 -13.47 -10.41 -23.22
C GLU A 302 -12.21 -10.86 -22.45
N ARG A 303 -12.22 -10.80 -21.11
CA ARG A 303 -11.08 -11.14 -20.23
C ARG A 303 -9.79 -10.39 -20.57
N ARG A 304 -9.91 -9.16 -21.09
CA ARG A 304 -8.80 -8.24 -21.36
C ARG A 304 -8.43 -7.48 -20.09
N ILE A 305 -7.39 -7.96 -19.42
CA ILE A 305 -6.82 -7.35 -18.22
C ILE A 305 -5.50 -6.66 -18.59
N GLU A 306 -5.20 -5.52 -17.97
CA GLU A 306 -3.95 -4.81 -18.21
C GLU A 306 -2.73 -5.66 -17.84
N ALA A 307 -1.70 -5.60 -18.70
CA ALA A 307 -0.38 -6.11 -18.38
C ALA A 307 0.36 -5.14 -17.45
N ARG A 308 1.20 -5.68 -16.56
CA ARG A 308 2.11 -4.88 -15.73
C ARG A 308 3.54 -5.29 -16.02
N SER A 309 4.40 -4.32 -16.30
CA SER A 309 5.82 -4.56 -16.58
C SER A 309 6.65 -4.15 -15.39
N ALA A 310 7.66 -4.96 -15.07
CA ALA A 310 8.64 -4.59 -14.04
C ALA A 310 9.43 -3.35 -14.47
N PRO A 311 9.65 -2.35 -13.58
CA PRO A 311 10.51 -1.21 -13.89
C PRO A 311 11.91 -1.67 -14.30
N HIS A 312 12.46 -1.05 -15.34
CA HIS A 312 13.77 -1.42 -15.88
C HIS A 312 14.87 -0.53 -15.30
N ARG A 313 15.83 -1.14 -14.59
CA ARG A 313 17.03 -0.51 -14.01
C ARG A 313 16.79 0.80 -13.23
N PRO A 314 15.92 0.84 -12.21
CA PRO A 314 15.78 2.02 -11.37
C PRO A 314 17.05 2.19 -10.51
N LEU A 315 17.97 3.05 -10.94
CA LEU A 315 19.27 3.24 -10.29
C LEU A 315 19.15 3.84 -8.89
N ASP A 316 18.10 4.61 -8.61
CA ASP A 316 17.80 5.14 -7.28
C ASP A 316 17.54 4.04 -6.23
N VAL A 317 16.85 2.96 -6.65
CA VAL A 317 16.64 1.77 -5.82
C VAL A 317 17.95 0.99 -5.67
N LEU A 318 18.78 0.93 -6.72
CA LEU A 318 20.07 0.26 -6.68
C LEU A 318 21.01 0.93 -5.68
N VAL A 319 21.20 2.25 -5.75
CA VAL A 319 22.09 2.97 -4.81
C VAL A 319 21.58 2.86 -3.37
N GLN A 320 20.26 2.82 -3.15
CA GLN A 320 19.70 2.55 -1.83
C GLN A 320 20.04 1.12 -1.35
N HIS A 321 19.99 0.14 -2.25
CA HIS A 321 20.34 -1.24 -1.94
C HIS A 321 21.83 -1.40 -1.61
N LEU A 322 22.73 -0.74 -2.35
CA LEU A 322 24.17 -0.74 -2.05
C LEU A 322 24.46 -0.27 -0.62
N VAL A 323 23.88 0.87 -0.21
CA VAL A 323 24.04 1.38 1.17
C VAL A 323 23.42 0.40 2.19
N SER A 324 22.32 -0.28 1.84
CA SER A 324 21.69 -1.28 2.70
C SER A 324 22.60 -2.50 2.91
N MET A 325 23.25 -2.99 1.85
CA MET A 325 24.20 -4.11 1.93
C MET A 325 25.49 -3.71 2.65
N ALA A 326 25.96 -2.47 2.48
CA ALA A 326 27.09 -1.92 3.23
C ALA A 326 26.84 -1.91 4.75
N LEU A 327 25.58 -1.76 5.19
CA LEU A 327 25.18 -1.88 6.59
C LEU A 327 25.07 -3.33 7.07
N GLY A 328 24.65 -4.24 6.20
CA GLY A 328 24.41 -5.66 6.47
C GLY A 328 25.67 -6.52 6.58
N GLY A 329 26.78 -5.97 7.08
CA GLY A 329 28.08 -6.64 7.17
C GLY A 329 29.09 -6.24 6.09
N GLY A 330 28.67 -5.44 5.11
CA GLY A 330 29.52 -4.98 4.01
C GLY A 330 29.37 -5.83 2.73
N PHE A 331 29.90 -5.34 1.62
CA PHE A 331 29.88 -6.06 0.34
C PHE A 331 31.15 -5.88 -0.47
N ARG A 332 31.46 -6.86 -1.33
CA ARG A 332 32.48 -6.69 -2.39
C ARG A 332 31.79 -6.32 -3.70
N PRO A 333 32.29 -5.33 -4.47
CA PRO A 333 31.60 -4.86 -5.66
C PRO A 333 31.33 -5.93 -6.71
N GLU A 334 32.30 -6.78 -7.04
CA GLU A 334 32.14 -7.83 -8.06
C GLU A 334 31.09 -8.87 -7.64
N GLU A 335 31.20 -9.38 -6.40
CA GLU A 335 30.23 -10.35 -5.85
C GLU A 335 28.80 -9.77 -5.82
N LEU A 336 28.65 -8.50 -5.44
CA LEU A 336 27.34 -7.86 -5.37
C LEU A 336 26.78 -7.52 -6.77
N PHE A 337 27.64 -7.25 -7.75
CA PHE A 337 27.20 -7.01 -9.13
C PHE A 337 26.53 -8.26 -9.70
N ASP A 338 27.17 -9.42 -9.55
CA ASP A 338 26.61 -10.71 -10.00
C ASP A 338 25.30 -11.04 -9.28
N GLU A 339 25.22 -10.75 -7.98
CA GLU A 339 24.00 -10.91 -7.19
C GLU A 339 22.87 -10.00 -7.71
N VAL A 340 23.15 -8.71 -7.92
CA VAL A 340 22.17 -7.73 -8.39
C VAL A 340 21.62 -8.10 -9.77
N ARG A 341 22.44 -8.68 -10.66
CA ARG A 341 21.98 -9.13 -11.97
C ARG A 341 21.02 -10.33 -11.92
N GLN A 342 20.91 -11.01 -10.78
CA GLN A 342 19.85 -11.99 -10.52
C GLN A 342 18.49 -11.33 -10.19
N ALA A 343 18.40 -10.01 -10.08
CA ALA A 343 17.11 -9.34 -10.03
C ALA A 343 16.67 -9.02 -11.47
N TRP A 344 15.44 -9.40 -11.83
CA TRP A 344 14.90 -9.19 -13.18
C TRP A 344 15.11 -7.75 -13.67
N SER A 345 14.82 -6.75 -12.84
CA SER A 345 14.96 -5.33 -13.18
C SER A 345 16.40 -4.89 -13.48
N TYR A 346 17.41 -5.68 -13.12
CA TYR A 346 18.84 -5.39 -13.31
C TYR A 346 19.59 -6.47 -14.10
N ARG A 347 18.90 -7.43 -14.73
CA ARG A 347 19.52 -8.49 -15.55
C ARG A 347 20.44 -7.95 -16.66
N ASP A 348 20.06 -6.79 -17.22
CA ASP A 348 20.77 -6.05 -18.27
C ASP A 348 21.55 -4.84 -17.71
N LEU A 349 21.97 -4.90 -16.44
CA LEU A 349 22.82 -3.89 -15.82
C LEU A 349 24.23 -3.98 -16.42
N THR A 350 24.72 -2.86 -16.92
CA THR A 350 26.06 -2.75 -17.52
C THR A 350 27.09 -2.30 -16.50
N ASP A 351 28.37 -2.53 -16.80
CA ASP A 351 29.48 -2.10 -15.96
C ASP A 351 29.47 -0.58 -15.74
N ASP A 352 29.17 0.22 -16.76
CA ASP A 352 29.09 1.69 -16.62
C ASP A 352 28.03 2.13 -15.60
N HIS A 353 26.84 1.52 -15.64
CA HIS A 353 25.79 1.82 -14.66
C HIS A 353 26.20 1.39 -13.25
N TRP A 354 26.91 0.27 -13.13
CA TRP A 354 27.43 -0.23 -11.87
C TRP A 354 28.49 0.70 -11.29
N GLN A 355 29.48 1.09 -12.10
CA GLN A 355 30.51 2.04 -11.69
C GLN A 355 29.93 3.40 -11.32
N TRP A 356 28.93 3.87 -12.06
CA TRP A 356 28.19 5.07 -11.70
C TRP A 356 27.53 4.93 -10.32
N ALA A 357 26.87 3.80 -10.04
CA ALA A 357 26.20 3.58 -8.76
C ALA A 357 27.19 3.52 -7.59
N LEU A 358 28.35 2.88 -7.76
CA LEU A 358 29.44 2.85 -6.78
C LEU A 358 30.01 4.25 -6.54
N ALA A 359 30.32 4.99 -7.60
CA ALA A 359 30.80 6.38 -7.50
C ALA A 359 29.76 7.29 -6.82
N PHE A 360 28.47 7.07 -7.08
CA PHE A 360 27.39 7.83 -6.46
C PHE A 360 27.30 7.57 -4.96
N VAL A 361 27.35 6.32 -4.50
CA VAL A 361 27.28 6.03 -3.05
C VAL A 361 28.55 6.38 -2.30
N ARG A 362 29.70 6.46 -2.99
CA ARG A 362 30.98 6.83 -2.40
C ARG A 362 31.21 8.34 -2.34
N HIS A 363 30.88 9.07 -3.40
CA HIS A 363 31.25 10.48 -3.56
C HIS A 363 30.08 11.40 -3.96
N GLY A 364 28.85 10.88 -4.05
CA GLY A 364 27.72 11.64 -4.59
C GLY A 364 27.75 11.82 -6.11
N GLY A 365 28.67 11.13 -6.81
CA GLY A 365 28.95 11.31 -8.23
C GLY A 365 30.07 12.33 -8.47
N HIS A 366 30.47 12.48 -9.74
CA HIS A 366 31.65 13.27 -10.13
C HIS A 366 31.62 14.74 -9.66
N SER A 367 30.43 15.32 -9.49
CA SER A 367 30.24 16.74 -9.15
C SER A 367 30.11 17.03 -7.65
N LEU A 368 29.93 16.01 -6.81
CA LEU A 368 29.61 16.18 -5.38
C LEU A 368 30.72 15.67 -4.44
N THR A 369 31.87 15.29 -4.98
CA THR A 369 33.03 14.74 -4.24
C THR A 369 33.50 15.64 -3.10
N ALA A 370 33.31 16.96 -3.21
CA ALA A 370 33.69 17.94 -2.19
C ALA A 370 32.74 18.00 -0.97
N TYR A 371 31.60 17.29 -1.00
CA TYR A 371 30.56 17.36 0.03
C TYR A 371 30.50 16.05 0.85
N PRO A 372 31.01 16.05 2.11
CA PRO A 372 31.09 14.84 2.93
C PRO A 372 29.73 14.18 3.22
N ASP A 373 28.63 14.94 3.18
CA ASP A 373 27.28 14.41 3.42
C ASP A 373 26.76 13.49 2.30
N TYR A 374 27.39 13.47 1.12
CA TYR A 374 27.04 12.57 0.02
C TYR A 374 27.85 11.27 0.01
N GLN A 375 28.87 11.17 0.86
CA GLN A 375 29.62 9.96 1.07
C GLN A 375 28.87 9.01 2.00
N ARG A 376 28.32 7.92 1.44
CA ARG A 376 27.51 6.96 2.18
C ARG A 376 28.22 5.65 2.48
N VAL A 377 29.14 5.25 1.60
CA VAL A 377 29.85 3.96 1.67
C VAL A 377 31.32 4.16 1.32
N GLU A 378 32.21 3.45 2.01
CA GLU A 378 33.65 3.41 1.71
C GLU A 378 34.19 1.98 1.81
N PRO A 379 35.17 1.60 0.98
CA PRO A 379 35.93 0.37 1.19
C PRO A 379 36.80 0.49 2.45
N ASP A 380 36.83 -0.56 3.26
CA ASP A 380 37.85 -0.72 4.29
C ASP A 380 39.18 -1.24 3.71
N ASP A 381 40.19 -1.40 4.56
CA ASP A 381 41.54 -1.87 4.17
C ASP A 381 41.55 -3.24 3.48
N THR A 382 40.48 -4.03 3.64
CA THR A 382 40.31 -5.35 3.01
C THR A 382 39.55 -5.28 1.67
N GLY A 383 39.19 -4.08 1.23
CA GLY A 383 38.37 -3.84 0.04
C GLY A 383 36.87 -4.06 0.25
N LEU A 384 36.42 -4.24 1.49
CA LEU A 384 35.02 -4.49 1.81
C LEU A 384 34.28 -3.17 2.02
N TRP A 385 33.23 -2.93 1.23
CA TRP A 385 32.48 -1.67 1.25
C TRP A 385 31.51 -1.63 2.43
N LYS A 386 31.66 -0.62 3.30
CA LYS A 386 30.90 -0.44 4.55
C LYS A 386 30.44 0.99 4.70
N VAL A 387 29.42 1.20 5.56
CA VAL A 387 29.00 2.55 5.93
C VAL A 387 29.92 3.09 7.02
N PRO A 388 30.60 4.24 6.81
CA PRO A 388 31.67 4.72 7.70
C PRO A 388 31.14 5.33 9.01
N SER A 389 29.88 5.77 9.05
CA SER A 389 29.33 6.53 10.18
C SER A 389 28.00 5.98 10.69
N ARG A 390 27.86 5.92 12.03
CA ARG A 390 26.59 5.60 12.70
C ARG A 390 25.46 6.57 12.34
N ARG A 391 25.79 7.85 12.08
CA ARG A 391 24.82 8.88 11.67
C ARG A 391 24.21 8.54 10.31
N VAL A 392 25.06 8.21 9.34
CA VAL A 392 24.64 7.78 7.99
C VAL A 392 23.83 6.49 8.06
N ALA A 393 24.28 5.52 8.86
CA ALA A 393 23.57 4.27 9.08
C ALA A 393 22.15 4.48 9.62
N LEU A 394 22.00 5.33 10.65
CA LEU A 394 20.69 5.64 11.22
C LEU A 394 19.79 6.35 10.20
N ARG A 395 20.30 7.37 9.51
CA ARG A 395 19.55 8.12 8.49
C ARG A 395 19.07 7.21 7.38
N HIS A 396 19.94 6.34 6.87
CA HIS A 396 19.58 5.38 5.82
C HIS A 396 18.49 4.42 6.28
N ARG A 397 18.62 3.82 7.47
CA ARG A 397 17.58 2.93 8.04
C ARG A 397 16.23 3.62 8.21
N MET A 398 16.21 4.91 8.50
CA MET A 398 14.95 5.68 8.59
C MET A 398 14.35 6.01 7.21
N SER A 399 15.15 5.96 6.14
CA SER A 399 14.72 6.28 4.77
C SER A 399 14.56 5.08 3.84
N ILE A 400 14.80 3.84 4.32
CA ILE A 400 14.63 2.64 3.49
C ILE A 400 13.17 2.53 3.03
N GLY A 401 12.99 2.44 1.73
CA GLY A 401 11.70 2.38 1.06
C GLY A 401 11.74 3.05 -0.30
N THR A 402 10.76 2.74 -1.14
CA THR A 402 10.66 3.32 -2.49
C THR A 402 9.39 4.15 -2.68
N ILE A 403 8.57 4.27 -1.64
CA ILE A 403 7.38 5.10 -1.64
C ILE A 403 7.84 6.53 -1.36
N VAL A 404 7.72 7.39 -2.36
CA VAL A 404 7.87 8.83 -2.18
C VAL A 404 6.50 9.35 -1.76
N SER A 405 6.40 9.92 -0.57
CA SER A 405 5.21 10.63 -0.10
C SER A 405 5.59 12.04 0.30
N ASP A 406 4.67 12.98 0.08
CA ASP A 406 4.80 14.31 0.66
C ASP A 406 4.90 14.20 2.19
N ALA A 407 5.62 15.14 2.79
CA ALA A 407 5.73 15.21 4.24
C ALA A 407 4.34 15.32 4.88
N SER A 408 4.15 14.70 6.05
CA SER A 408 2.85 14.65 6.72
C SER A 408 2.96 15.04 8.19
N LEU A 409 1.92 15.68 8.70
CA LEU A 409 1.77 16.04 10.11
C LEU A 409 0.75 15.12 10.78
N THR A 410 0.96 14.87 12.07
CA THR A 410 -0.03 14.19 12.91
C THR A 410 -1.14 15.17 13.27
N VAL A 411 -2.40 14.78 13.10
CA VAL A 411 -3.56 15.56 13.56
C VAL A 411 -3.98 15.08 14.94
N LYS A 412 -4.05 16.00 15.93
CA LYS A 412 -4.46 15.69 17.31
C LYS A 412 -5.43 16.72 17.85
N PHE A 413 -6.37 16.30 18.69
CA PHE A 413 -7.17 17.27 19.44
C PHE A 413 -6.30 18.14 20.35
N TRP A 414 -6.66 19.41 20.47
CA TRP A 414 -6.07 20.30 21.44
C TRP A 414 -6.58 19.94 22.85
N ALA A 415 -5.64 19.63 23.74
CA ALA A 415 -5.89 19.40 25.16
C ALA A 415 -4.76 20.07 25.97
N LYS A 416 -5.02 20.45 27.22
CA LYS A 416 -3.99 21.01 28.11
C LYS A 416 -2.79 20.04 28.18
N GLY A 417 -1.60 20.52 27.79
CA GLY A 417 -0.37 19.71 27.77
C GLY A 417 -0.14 18.85 26.52
N GLY A 418 -0.92 19.01 25.44
CA GLY A 418 -0.65 18.34 24.14
C GLY A 418 -1.00 16.85 24.09
N SER A 419 -1.67 16.31 25.11
CA SER A 419 -2.04 14.88 25.26
C SER A 419 -3.31 14.47 24.51
N GLY A 420 -3.85 15.31 23.63
CA GLY A 420 -5.10 15.02 22.95
C GLY A 420 -5.02 13.82 22.01
N ARG A 421 -6.17 13.15 21.86
CA ARG A 421 -6.30 11.96 21.00
C ARG A 421 -5.89 12.27 19.56
N SER A 422 -5.11 11.36 18.97
CA SER A 422 -4.74 11.44 17.55
C SER A 422 -5.90 11.02 16.65
N LEU A 423 -6.07 11.75 15.56
CA LEU A 423 -7.08 11.50 14.54
C LEU A 423 -6.48 10.83 13.30
N GLY A 424 -5.17 10.96 13.09
CA GLY A 424 -4.47 10.41 11.93
C GLY A 424 -3.37 11.34 11.42
N THR A 425 -3.08 11.28 10.12
CA THR A 425 -2.06 12.11 9.45
C THR A 425 -2.59 12.82 8.22
N ILE A 426 -2.08 14.03 7.98
CA ILE A 426 -2.47 14.92 6.89
C ILE A 426 -1.22 15.47 6.19
N GLU A 427 -1.32 15.80 4.90
CA GLU A 427 -0.19 16.36 4.14
C GLU A 427 0.23 17.74 4.68
N GLU A 428 1.54 17.93 4.82
CA GLU A 428 2.13 19.17 5.30
C GLU A 428 1.77 20.34 4.40
N GLY A 429 1.88 20.16 3.08
CA GLY A 429 1.55 21.20 2.11
C GLY A 429 0.10 21.69 2.19
N PHE A 430 -0.83 20.89 2.72
CA PHE A 430 -2.19 21.34 2.98
C PHE A 430 -2.27 22.18 4.27
N ILE A 431 -1.72 21.68 5.37
CA ILE A 431 -1.73 22.39 6.66
C ILE A 431 -0.96 23.71 6.58
N ALA A 432 0.15 23.76 5.84
CA ALA A 432 0.95 24.96 5.65
C ALA A 432 0.19 26.12 4.96
N ARG A 433 -0.92 25.83 4.28
CA ARG A 433 -1.78 26.84 3.64
C ARG A 433 -2.87 27.39 4.56
N LEU A 434 -3.11 26.73 5.69
CA LEU A 434 -4.11 27.13 6.67
C LEU A 434 -3.51 28.03 7.74
N ARG A 435 -4.32 28.94 8.26
CA ARG A 435 -4.03 29.76 9.43
C ARG A 435 -4.74 29.19 10.66
N PRO A 436 -4.21 29.38 11.87
CA PRO A 436 -4.98 29.16 13.09
C PRO A 436 -6.36 29.85 13.01
N GLY A 437 -7.43 29.12 13.32
CA GLY A 437 -8.83 29.53 13.15
C GLY A 437 -9.49 29.04 11.84
N ASP A 438 -8.73 28.54 10.87
CA ASP A 438 -9.30 27.99 9.64
C ASP A 438 -9.91 26.60 9.87
N ASN A 439 -11.04 26.36 9.21
CA ASN A 439 -11.78 25.10 9.30
C ASN A 439 -11.48 24.15 8.14
N PHE A 440 -11.32 22.87 8.44
CA PHE A 440 -11.16 21.81 7.45
C PHE A 440 -11.86 20.50 7.83
N LEU A 441 -12.16 19.70 6.82
CA LEU A 441 -12.77 18.38 6.99
C LEU A 441 -11.69 17.30 7.14
N PHE A 442 -11.79 16.50 8.20
CA PHE A 442 -10.92 15.34 8.39
C PHE A 442 -11.57 14.28 9.29
N GLY A 443 -11.52 13.02 8.86
CA GLY A 443 -12.13 11.90 9.58
C GLY A 443 -13.64 12.03 9.73
N GLY A 444 -14.31 12.60 8.73
CA GLY A 444 -15.75 12.86 8.76
C GLY A 444 -16.18 13.92 9.77
N ARG A 445 -15.25 14.79 10.20
CA ARG A 445 -15.50 15.85 11.19
C ARG A 445 -15.03 17.19 10.66
N LEU A 446 -15.75 18.24 11.03
CA LEU A 446 -15.29 19.60 10.84
C LEU A 446 -14.38 20.01 12.01
N LEU A 447 -13.14 20.37 11.68
CA LEU A 447 -12.07 20.68 12.63
C LEU A 447 -11.57 22.10 12.39
N GLU A 448 -11.26 22.82 13.46
CA GLU A 448 -10.59 24.12 13.41
C GLU A 448 -9.11 23.93 13.74
N LEU A 449 -8.22 24.52 12.95
CA LEU A 449 -6.79 24.51 13.23
C LEU A 449 -6.49 25.45 14.41
N VAL A 450 -5.97 24.90 15.51
CA VAL A 450 -5.57 25.70 16.69
C VAL A 450 -4.12 26.16 16.56
N ARG A 451 -3.20 25.24 16.28
CA ARG A 451 -1.77 25.54 16.06
C ARG A 451 -1.03 24.37 15.43
N VAL A 452 0.17 24.64 14.92
CA VAL A 452 1.10 23.61 14.41
C VAL A 452 2.39 23.66 15.21
N GLU A 453 2.83 22.52 15.74
CA GLU A 453 4.04 22.42 16.55
C GLU A 453 4.59 20.98 16.48
N ASN A 454 5.91 20.81 16.36
CA ASN A 454 6.59 19.50 16.38
C ASN A 454 5.95 18.45 15.44
N MET A 455 5.76 18.81 14.16
CA MET A 455 5.10 17.97 13.14
C MET A 455 3.68 17.51 13.53
N THR A 456 3.02 18.26 14.42
CA THR A 456 1.65 18.00 14.89
C THR A 456 0.75 19.20 14.64
N ALA A 457 -0.35 18.98 13.95
CA ALA A 457 -1.44 19.95 13.82
C ALA A 457 -2.47 19.70 14.94
N TYR A 458 -2.56 20.65 15.87
CA TYR A 458 -3.53 20.62 16.96
C TYR A 458 -4.84 21.26 16.51
N VAL A 459 -5.96 20.59 16.81
CA VAL A 459 -7.29 20.98 16.32
C VAL A 459 -8.37 20.95 17.40
N SER A 460 -9.42 21.73 17.23
CA SER A 460 -10.66 21.67 18.02
C SER A 460 -11.85 21.29 17.12
N ARG A 461 -13.00 20.95 17.72
CA ARG A 461 -14.24 20.74 16.94
C ARG A 461 -14.82 22.09 16.55
N ALA A 462 -15.20 22.23 15.28
CA ALA A 462 -15.84 23.43 14.77
C ALA A 462 -17.34 23.21 14.49
N THR A 463 -18.12 24.29 14.53
CA THR A 463 -19.58 24.30 14.25
C THR A 463 -19.95 25.10 13.00
N GLY A 464 -18.96 25.61 12.24
CA GLY A 464 -19.17 26.46 11.06
C GLY A 464 -19.61 25.74 9.78
N LYS A 465 -19.90 26.51 8.71
CA LYS A 465 -20.38 25.97 7.41
C LYS A 465 -19.35 25.94 6.27
N LYS A 466 -18.24 26.69 6.35
CA LYS A 466 -17.21 26.71 5.30
C LYS A 466 -16.00 25.90 5.76
N ALA A 467 -15.63 24.90 4.97
CA ALA A 467 -14.55 23.98 5.27
C ALA A 467 -13.67 23.76 4.04
N ALA A 468 -12.36 23.91 4.20
CA ALA A 468 -11.44 23.37 3.21
C ALA A 468 -11.43 21.84 3.32
N VAL A 469 -11.51 21.14 2.19
CA VAL A 469 -11.25 19.69 2.18
C VAL A 469 -9.77 19.51 1.84
N PRO A 470 -9.00 18.75 2.64
CA PRO A 470 -7.62 18.47 2.31
C PRO A 470 -7.55 17.83 0.94
N ARG A 471 -6.76 18.42 0.04
CA ARG A 471 -6.44 17.81 -1.25
C ARG A 471 -5.18 17.01 -1.04
N TRP A 472 -5.33 15.69 -1.00
CA TRP A 472 -4.18 14.81 -1.11
C TRP A 472 -3.85 14.72 -2.60
N ASN A 473 -2.60 15.00 -2.96
CA ASN A 473 -2.11 14.63 -4.28
C ASN A 473 -2.08 13.11 -4.31
N GLY A 474 -3.11 12.49 -4.89
CA GLY A 474 -3.19 11.03 -5.01
C GLY A 474 -1.88 10.52 -5.63
N GLY A 475 -1.13 9.73 -4.85
CA GLY A 475 0.06 9.06 -5.36
C GLY A 475 -0.29 8.27 -6.62
N ARG A 476 0.51 8.47 -7.67
CA ARG A 476 0.33 7.88 -9.01
C ARG A 476 0.18 6.37 -8.98
#